data_AF-A0A955NH13-F1
#
_entry.id   AF-A0A955NH13-F1
#
_cell.length_a   1.000
_cell.length_b   1.000
_cell.length_c   1.000
_cell.angle_alpha   90.00
_cell.angle_beta   90.00
_cell.angle_gamma   90.00
#
_symmetry.space_group_name_H-M   'P 1'
#
loop_
_entity.id
_entity.type
_entity.pdbx_description
1 polymer ?
#
loop_
_entity_poly.entity_id
_entity_poly.type
_entity_poly.pdbx_seq_one_letter_code
_entity_poly.pdbx_strand_id
1 'polypeptide(L)'
;MRLKKLVGLILGVLIAMSFANGATAQGIAYGTLNNFDTVNDTGVPCHGFEIEIEDIHSKDITYTYDWNHYGVPNITEDNSDPLHSRVFVRYESKKNPDGSWASFTAVP
;
A
#
# COMPACT_ATOMS: atom_id res chain seq x y z
N MET A 1 4.35 4.68 49.32
CA MET A 1 3.88 3.57 48.47
C MET A 1 3.14 3.99 47.19
N ARG A 2 2.52 5.19 47.14
CA ARG A 2 1.74 5.65 45.96
C ARG A 2 2.59 6.15 44.78
N LEU A 3 3.73 6.81 45.03
CA LEU A 3 4.59 7.34 43.96
C LEU A 3 5.28 6.25 43.13
N LYS A 4 5.80 5.18 43.76
CA LYS A 4 6.45 4.05 43.06
C LYS A 4 5.48 3.30 42.13
N LYS A 5 4.19 3.21 42.50
CA LYS A 5 3.13 2.61 41.67
C LYS A 5 2.78 3.48 40.46
N LEU A 6 2.75 4.80 40.65
CA LEU A 6 2.49 5.75 39.57
C LEU A 6 3.62 5.77 38.53
N VAL A 7 4.88 5.78 38.99
CA VAL A 7 6.06 5.67 38.12
C VAL A 7 6.06 4.35 37.36
N GLY A 8 5.77 3.23 38.03
CA GLY A 8 5.68 1.92 37.37
C GLY A 8 4.59 1.85 36.29
N LEU A 9 3.43 2.48 36.53
CA LEU A 9 2.34 2.55 35.54
C LEU A 9 2.74 3.39 34.32
N ILE A 10 3.35 4.56 34.53
CA ILE A 10 3.82 5.44 33.44
C ILE A 10 4.89 4.73 32.60
N LEU A 11 5.83 4.05 33.25
CA LEU A 11 6.88 3.30 32.56
C LEU A 11 6.30 2.14 31.75
N GLY A 12 5.30 1.44 32.29
CA GLY A 12 4.60 0.36 31.58
C GLY A 12 3.86 0.85 30.33
N VAL A 13 3.19 2.00 30.40
CA VAL A 13 2.50 2.61 29.25
C VAL A 13 3.49 3.06 28.18
N LEU A 14 4.61 3.70 28.57
CA LEU A 14 5.65 4.11 27.63
C LEU A 14 6.27 2.93 26.88
N ILE A 15 6.52 1.81 27.58
CA ILE A 15 7.04 0.59 26.96
C ILE A 15 6.01 -0.01 26.00
N ALA A 16 4.73 -0.09 26.39
CA ALA A 16 3.67 -0.60 25.53
C ALA A 16 3.49 0.22 24.24
N MET A 17 3.65 1.55 24.31
CA MET A 17 3.61 2.42 23.13
C MET A 17 4.82 2.25 22.21
N SER A 18 5.96 1.80 22.73
CA SER A 18 7.18 1.58 21.93
C SER A 18 7.06 0.40 20.96
N PHE A 19 6.24 -0.59 21.28
CA PHE A 19 5.97 -1.75 20.43
C PHE A 19 4.82 -1.55 19.44
N ALA A 20 4.10 -0.43 19.53
CA ALA A 20 3.02 -0.10 18.60
C ALA A 20 3.53 0.44 17.26
N ASN A 21 4.83 0.77 17.15
CA ASN A 21 5.47 1.09 15.88
C ASN A 21 5.72 -0.20 15.09
N GLY A 22 4.68 -0.72 14.46
CA GLY A 22 4.81 -1.64 13.34
C GLY A 22 5.44 -0.90 12.17
N ALA A 23 6.76 -0.73 12.20
CA ALA A 23 7.50 -0.26 11.04
C ALA A 23 7.32 -1.33 9.95
N THR A 24 6.51 -1.01 8.93
CA THR A 24 6.44 -1.81 7.72
C THR A 24 7.83 -1.79 7.10
N ALA A 25 8.42 -2.97 6.89
CA ALA A 25 9.71 -3.07 6.25
C ALA A 25 9.57 -2.57 4.80
N GLN A 26 9.98 -1.33 4.53
CA GLN A 26 10.05 -0.80 3.17
C GLN A 26 11.40 -1.22 2.56
N GLY A 27 11.35 -2.18 1.64
CA GLY A 27 12.50 -2.54 0.83
C GLY A 27 12.80 -1.45 -0.18
N ILE A 28 14.01 -0.89 -0.15
CA ILE A 28 14.48 0.00 -1.22
C ILE A 28 14.86 -0.88 -2.41
N ALA A 29 14.18 -0.70 -3.54
CA ALA A 29 14.52 -1.33 -4.81
C ALA A 29 15.16 -0.29 -5.76
N TYR A 30 16.22 -0.68 -6.46
CA TYR A 30 16.85 0.12 -7.50
C TYR A 30 16.59 -0.54 -8.86
N GLY A 31 15.99 0.19 -9.79
CA GLY A 31 15.71 -0.31 -11.13
C GLY A 31 14.61 0.46 -11.83
N THR A 32 14.22 0.00 -13.01
CA THR A 32 12.98 0.43 -13.65
C THR A 32 11.81 -0.27 -12.99
N LEU A 33 10.73 0.47 -12.72
CA LEU A 33 9.49 -0.14 -12.26
C LEU A 33 8.85 -0.90 -13.42
N ASN A 34 9.09 -2.21 -13.47
CA ASN A 34 8.53 -3.10 -14.48
C ASN A 34 8.18 -4.46 -13.85
N ASN A 35 7.00 -4.99 -14.15
CA ASN A 35 6.49 -6.25 -13.59
C ASN A 35 6.60 -6.31 -12.04
N PHE A 36 6.07 -5.29 -11.38
CA PHE A 36 6.08 -5.21 -9.92
C PHE A 36 4.95 -6.06 -9.32
N ASP A 37 5.30 -6.96 -8.41
CA ASP A 37 4.36 -7.78 -7.64
C ASP A 37 4.47 -7.45 -6.16
N THR A 38 3.33 -7.52 -5.47
CA THR A 38 3.24 -7.33 -4.01
C THR A 38 2.61 -8.57 -3.38
N VAL A 39 3.13 -8.94 -2.20
CA VAL A 39 2.60 -10.06 -1.41
C VAL A 39 1.36 -9.57 -0.67
N ASN A 40 0.30 -10.39 -0.65
CA ASN A 40 -0.87 -10.11 0.17
C ASN A 40 -0.62 -10.51 1.64
N ASP A 41 -0.14 -9.58 2.45
CA ASP A 41 0.11 -9.74 3.88
C ASP A 41 -1.03 -9.20 4.77
N THR A 42 -2.19 -8.89 4.18
CA THR A 42 -3.31 -8.25 4.89
C THR A 42 -4.12 -9.19 5.79
N GLY A 43 -3.90 -10.51 5.67
CA GLY A 43 -4.65 -11.53 6.40
C GLY A 43 -6.04 -11.86 5.83
N VAL A 44 -6.45 -11.23 4.72
CA VAL A 44 -7.69 -11.53 3.99
C VAL A 44 -7.44 -11.52 2.47
N PRO A 45 -8.31 -12.13 1.64
CA PRO A 45 -8.20 -11.98 0.19
C PRO A 45 -8.26 -10.51 -0.24
N CYS A 46 -7.32 -10.10 -1.10
CA CYS A 46 -7.30 -8.77 -1.70
C CYS A 46 -7.82 -8.82 -3.14
N HIS A 47 -8.39 -7.71 -3.61
CA HIS A 47 -8.99 -7.59 -4.95
C HIS A 47 -8.26 -6.56 -5.81
N GLY A 48 -6.99 -6.30 -5.51
CA GLY A 48 -6.18 -5.31 -6.20
C GLY A 48 -5.03 -4.81 -5.32
N PHE A 49 -4.26 -3.90 -5.90
CA PHE A 49 -3.21 -3.14 -5.24
C PHE A 49 -3.00 -1.81 -5.96
N GLU A 50 -2.28 -0.91 -5.31
CA GLU A 50 -1.95 0.41 -5.84
C GLU A 50 -0.45 0.68 -5.72
N ILE A 51 0.08 1.33 -6.74
CA ILE A 51 1.42 1.92 -6.73
C ILE A 51 1.22 3.44 -6.75
N GLU A 52 1.70 4.11 -5.71
CA GLU A 52 1.81 5.57 -5.64
C GLU A 52 3.23 5.98 -6.06
N ILE A 53 3.33 6.91 -7.01
CA ILE A 53 4.59 7.43 -7.51
C ILE A 53 4.57 8.94 -7.34
N GLU A 54 5.49 9.45 -6.53
CA GLU A 54 5.62 10.87 -6.20
C GLU A 54 6.53 11.60 -7.21
N ASP A 55 6.32 12.92 -7.32
CA ASP A 55 7.14 13.85 -8.11
C ASP A 55 7.23 13.53 -9.61
N ILE A 56 6.21 12.88 -10.17
CA ILE A 56 6.03 12.66 -11.60
C ILE A 56 4.61 13.02 -12.05
N HIS A 57 4.40 13.11 -13.37
CA HIS A 57 3.07 13.20 -13.95
C HIS A 57 2.64 11.90 -14.65
N SER A 58 1.34 11.70 -14.77
CA SER A 58 0.75 10.50 -15.42
C SER A 58 1.25 10.27 -16.85
N LYS A 59 1.54 11.35 -17.59
CA LYS A 59 2.14 11.31 -18.93
C LYS A 59 3.57 10.79 -18.97
N ASP A 60 4.27 10.80 -17.84
CA ASP A 60 5.65 10.31 -17.73
C ASP A 60 5.67 8.78 -17.60
N ILE A 61 4.52 8.15 -17.31
CA ILE A 61 4.33 6.71 -17.37
C ILE A 61 4.22 6.29 -18.83
N THR A 62 5.28 5.68 -19.34
CA THR A 62 5.34 5.19 -20.73
C THR A 62 4.91 3.74 -20.88
N TYR A 63 4.80 2.99 -19.78
CA TYR A 63 4.48 1.58 -19.80
C TYR A 63 3.85 1.12 -18.48
N THR A 64 2.87 0.22 -18.57
CA THR A 64 2.36 -0.58 -17.45
C THR A 64 2.21 -2.02 -17.91
N TYR A 65 2.41 -2.98 -17.00
CA TYR A 65 2.20 -4.39 -17.31
C TYR A 65 0.71 -4.71 -17.17
N ASP A 66 0.05 -5.07 -18.28
CA ASP A 66 -1.40 -5.30 -18.35
C ASP A 66 -1.80 -6.78 -18.38
N TRP A 67 -0.81 -7.68 -18.47
CA TRP A 67 -1.01 -9.13 -18.43
C TRP A 67 -0.87 -9.72 -17.01
N ASN A 68 -1.25 -8.97 -15.99
CA ASN A 68 -1.33 -9.49 -14.64
C ASN A 68 -2.72 -10.06 -14.31
N HIS A 69 -2.91 -10.47 -13.05
CA HIS A 69 -4.14 -11.07 -12.53
C HIS A 69 -5.37 -10.12 -12.54
N TYR A 70 -5.14 -8.82 -12.63
CA TYR A 70 -6.15 -7.76 -12.58
C TYR A 70 -6.35 -7.04 -13.92
N GLY A 71 -5.45 -7.23 -14.89
CA GLY A 71 -5.51 -6.64 -16.22
C GLY A 71 -4.91 -5.23 -16.30
N VAL A 72 -5.47 -4.42 -17.21
CA VAL A 72 -5.06 -3.02 -17.44
C VAL A 72 -5.35 -2.18 -16.19
N PRO A 73 -4.39 -1.38 -15.68
CA PRO A 73 -4.61 -0.54 -14.52
C PRO A 73 -5.45 0.71 -14.86
N ASN A 74 -6.07 1.29 -13.84
CA ASN A 74 -6.56 2.66 -13.88
C ASN A 74 -5.47 3.62 -13.40
N ILE A 75 -5.16 4.67 -14.16
CA ILE A 75 -4.15 5.66 -13.81
C ILE A 75 -4.85 6.98 -13.48
N THR A 76 -4.59 7.51 -12.29
CA THR A 76 -5.08 8.81 -11.84
C THR A 76 -3.95 9.65 -11.28
N GLU A 77 -4.14 10.97 -11.26
CA GLU A 77 -3.13 11.92 -10.79
C GLU A 77 -3.76 12.91 -9.81
N ASP A 78 -3.04 13.21 -8.74
CA ASP A 78 -3.33 14.26 -7.76
C ASP A 78 -2.27 15.35 -7.88
N ASN A 79 -2.70 16.55 -8.31
CA ASN A 79 -1.88 17.75 -8.42
C ASN A 79 -2.30 18.81 -7.38
N SER A 80 -2.91 18.41 -6.26
CA SER A 80 -3.32 19.33 -5.20
C SER A 80 -2.13 20.06 -4.56
N ASP A 81 -0.97 19.40 -4.46
CA ASP A 81 0.31 20.04 -4.22
C ASP A 81 1.05 20.24 -5.57
N PRO A 82 1.20 21.49 -6.04
CA PRO A 82 1.87 21.77 -7.32
C PRO A 82 3.38 21.51 -7.29
N LEU A 83 3.99 21.33 -6.12
CA LEU A 83 5.41 20.97 -5.98
C LEU A 83 5.61 19.46 -5.85
N HIS A 84 4.57 18.72 -5.46
CA HIS A 84 4.62 17.29 -5.19
C HIS A 84 3.42 16.58 -5.82
N SER A 85 3.48 16.39 -7.14
CA SER A 85 2.48 15.62 -7.86
C SER A 85 2.54 14.15 -7.45
N ARG A 86 1.37 13.48 -7.45
CA ARG A 86 1.26 12.07 -7.13
C ARG A 86 0.47 11.35 -8.20
N VAL A 87 1.03 10.25 -8.71
CA VAL A 87 0.37 9.38 -9.68
C VAL A 87 0.05 8.05 -9.03
N PHE A 88 -1.18 7.61 -9.23
CA PHE A 88 -1.69 6.35 -8.72
C PHE A 88 -1.91 5.39 -9.89
N VAL A 89 -1.23 4.25 -9.86
CA VAL A 89 -1.43 3.14 -10.80
C VAL A 89 -2.17 2.04 -10.05
N ARG A 90 -3.47 1.92 -10.29
CA ARG A 90 -4.35 1.00 -9.57
C ARG A 90 -4.68 -0.21 -10.42
N TYR A 91 -4.30 -1.38 -9.92
CA TYR A 91 -4.70 -2.67 -10.46
C TYR A 91 -5.84 -3.22 -9.60
N GLU A 92 -7.01 -3.41 -10.17
CA GLU A 92 -8.18 -3.87 -9.42
C GLU A 92 -8.97 -4.95 -10.17
N SER A 93 -9.58 -5.84 -9.39
CA SER A 93 -10.47 -6.86 -9.91
C SER A 93 -11.73 -6.22 -10.48
N LYS A 94 -12.12 -6.66 -11.68
CA LYS A 94 -13.44 -6.37 -12.21
C LYS A 94 -14.51 -7.05 -11.38
N LYS A 95 -15.71 -6.48 -11.37
CA LYS A 95 -16.89 -7.15 -10.82
C LYS A 95 -17.60 -7.96 -11.90
N ASN A 96 -18.03 -9.15 -11.53
CA ASN A 96 -18.96 -9.97 -12.29
C ASN A 96 -20.36 -9.31 -12.28
N PRO A 97 -21.28 -9.74 -13.18
CA PRO A 97 -22.64 -9.22 -13.21
C PRO A 97 -23.41 -9.40 -11.89
N ASP A 98 -23.04 -10.38 -11.06
CA ASP A 98 -23.62 -10.64 -9.74
C ASP A 98 -23.00 -9.79 -8.62
N GLY A 99 -22.05 -8.91 -8.94
CA GLY A 99 -21.36 -8.04 -8.00
C GLY A 99 -20.19 -8.68 -7.25
N SER A 100 -19.92 -9.97 -7.46
CA SER A 100 -18.73 -10.65 -6.95
C SER A 100 -17.46 -10.17 -7.67
N TRP A 101 -16.30 -10.30 -7.02
CA TRP A 101 -15.01 -9.99 -7.63
C TRP A 101 -14.58 -11.12 -8.59
N ALA A 102 -14.09 -10.75 -9.76
CA ALA A 102 -13.64 -11.70 -10.78
C ALA A 102 -12.26 -12.33 -10.46
N SER A 103 -11.46 -11.66 -9.63
CA SER A 103 -10.09 -12.00 -9.29
C SER A 103 -9.80 -11.65 -7.84
N PHE A 104 -8.89 -12.41 -7.22
CA PHE A 104 -8.35 -12.08 -5.90
C PHE A 104 -6.91 -12.61 -5.76
N THR A 105 -6.14 -11.97 -4.89
CA THR A 105 -4.86 -12.49 -4.39
C THR A 105 -5.13 -13.17 -3.06
N ALA A 106 -4.82 -14.46 -2.96
CA ALA A 106 -4.96 -15.23 -1.72
C ALA A 106 -3.97 -14.74 -0.64
N VAL A 107 -4.23 -15.08 0.62
CA VAL A 107 -3.24 -14.97 1.68
C VAL A 107 -2.21 -16.11 1.49
N PRO A 108 -0.89 -15.85 1.58
CA PRO A 108 0.16 -16.86 1.44
C PRO A 108 0.03 -18.06 2.39
#